data_AF-X6NA98-F1
#
_entry.id   AF-X6NA98-F1
#
_cell.length_a   1.000
_cell.length_b   1.000
_cell.length_c   1.000
_cell.angle_alpha   90.00
_cell.angle_beta   90.00
_cell.angle_gamma   90.00
#
_symmetry.space_group_name_H-M   'P 1'
#
loop_
_entity.id
_entity.type
_entity.pdbx_description
1 polymer ?
#
loop_
_entity_poly.entity_id
_entity_poly.type
_entity_poly.pdbx_seq_one_letter_code
_entity_poly.pdbx_strand_id
1 'polypeptide(L)'
;NNNIKDQWSKIMKELNIPQWNTNDTNIVYSKNGLLILDGFDEIANELSQKHGMQQWLQYCTDNINYSVIITGRPNAICSYLKKPRSFNVIGFQSEDIQTYVHAYFQNISNDYGDRHYHAEMLIKKLNDNINLKLLSHTPLQQIIKGQEEKEEKKEDIRNRSDLNELNGITISKLYEKLLECHMKWNWIKLNGTKDTSNEQNMFNEFEMEMDYLSYIAWEGLKCGQ
;
A
#
# COMPACT_ATOMS: atom_id res chain seq x y z
N ASN A 1 -31.36 -4.34 -20.84
CA ASN A 1 -31.22 -3.23 -19.87
C ASN A 1 -32.01 -3.43 -18.57
N ASN A 2 -33.30 -3.73 -18.57
CA ASN A 2 -34.06 -3.89 -17.31
C ASN A 2 -33.54 -5.05 -16.43
N ASN A 3 -33.17 -6.19 -17.02
CA ASN A 3 -32.75 -7.38 -16.27
C ASN A 3 -31.48 -7.18 -15.41
N ILE A 4 -30.52 -6.34 -15.84
CA ILE A 4 -29.24 -6.13 -15.12
C ILE A 4 -29.43 -5.15 -13.96
N LYS A 5 -30.25 -4.11 -14.14
CA LYS A 5 -30.62 -3.21 -13.04
C LYS A 5 -31.32 -3.98 -11.93
N ASP A 6 -32.23 -4.88 -12.30
CA ASP A 6 -32.95 -5.74 -11.35
C ASP A 6 -32.01 -6.73 -10.63
N GLN A 7 -31.03 -7.30 -11.34
CA GLN A 7 -29.99 -8.13 -10.74
C GLN A 7 -29.10 -7.34 -9.78
N TRP A 8 -28.70 -6.13 -10.14
CA TRP A 8 -27.87 -5.27 -9.29
C TRP A 8 -28.58 -4.83 -8.02
N SER A 9 -29.86 -4.47 -8.13
CA SER A 9 -30.68 -4.18 -6.95
C SER A 9 -30.82 -5.39 -6.02
N LYS A 10 -30.86 -6.62 -6.55
CA LYS A 10 -30.84 -7.84 -5.71
C LYS A 10 -29.51 -8.04 -5.01
N ILE A 11 -28.39 -7.86 -5.72
CA ILE A 11 -27.04 -7.98 -5.16
C ILE A 11 -26.80 -6.95 -4.07
N MET A 12 -27.15 -5.69 -4.31
CA MET A 12 -27.02 -4.60 -3.32
C MET A 12 -27.89 -4.84 -2.08
N LYS A 13 -29.10 -5.38 -2.26
CA LYS A 13 -29.95 -5.77 -1.15
C LYS A 13 -29.33 -6.90 -0.31
N GLU A 14 -28.65 -7.84 -0.96
CA GLU A 14 -27.95 -8.95 -0.31
C GLU A 14 -26.63 -8.52 0.37
N LEU A 15 -25.93 -7.52 -0.18
CA LEU A 15 -24.75 -6.91 0.45
C LEU A 15 -25.11 -6.26 1.80
N ASN A 16 -26.33 -5.71 1.94
CA ASN A 16 -26.81 -4.97 3.12
C ASN A 16 -25.84 -3.84 3.56
N ILE A 17 -25.32 -3.07 2.61
CA ILE A 17 -24.43 -1.93 2.89
C ILE A 17 -25.25 -0.78 3.51
N PRO A 18 -24.96 -0.35 4.75
CA PRO A 18 -25.65 0.78 5.35
C PRO A 18 -25.43 2.06 4.53
N GLN A 19 -26.48 2.89 4.39
CA GLN A 19 -26.42 4.22 3.77
C GLN A 19 -26.18 4.28 2.25
N TRP A 20 -26.17 3.15 1.53
CA TRP A 20 -26.09 3.16 0.07
C TRP A 20 -27.34 3.82 -0.56
N ASN A 21 -27.12 4.74 -1.51
CA ASN A 21 -28.21 5.35 -2.27
C ASN A 21 -28.76 4.35 -3.29
N THR A 22 -29.96 3.80 -3.03
CA THR A 22 -30.63 2.84 -3.92
C THR A 22 -30.98 3.41 -5.30
N ASN A 23 -30.98 4.74 -5.45
CA ASN A 23 -31.17 5.43 -6.71
C ASN A 23 -29.85 5.67 -7.46
N ASP A 24 -28.70 5.39 -6.84
CA ASP A 24 -27.40 5.44 -7.50
C ASP A 24 -27.26 4.23 -8.43
N THR A 25 -27.89 4.39 -9.60
CA THR A 25 -27.82 3.46 -10.72
C THR A 25 -26.80 3.91 -11.75
N ASN A 26 -25.87 4.80 -11.38
CA ASN A 26 -24.67 5.13 -12.17
C ASN A 26 -23.68 3.97 -12.18
N ILE A 27 -24.19 2.78 -12.50
CA ILE A 27 -23.40 1.74 -13.11
C ILE A 27 -22.91 2.37 -14.41
N VAL A 28 -21.61 2.67 -14.47
CA VAL A 28 -20.96 3.08 -15.71
C VAL A 28 -21.13 1.92 -16.67
N TYR A 29 -22.15 2.01 -17.51
CA TYR A 29 -22.41 1.06 -18.57
C TYR A 29 -21.31 1.24 -19.61
N SER A 30 -20.24 0.44 -19.49
CA SER A 30 -19.38 0.21 -20.64
C SER A 30 -20.01 -0.91 -21.46
N LYS A 31 -20.19 -0.65 -22.76
CA LYS A 31 -20.67 -1.63 -23.74
C LYS A 31 -19.81 -2.90 -23.80
N ASN A 32 -18.61 -2.85 -23.22
CA ASN A 32 -17.71 -3.96 -22.97
C ASN A 32 -17.10 -3.77 -21.56
N GLY A 33 -17.90 -3.98 -20.52
CA GLY A 33 -17.59 -3.54 -19.15
C GLY A 33 -16.26 -4.05 -18.62
N LEU A 34 -15.42 -3.15 -18.11
CA LEU A 34 -14.24 -3.53 -17.33
C LEU A 34 -14.62 -3.47 -15.84
N LEU A 35 -14.53 -4.59 -15.15
CA LEU A 35 -14.63 -4.69 -13.71
C LEU A 35 -13.23 -4.89 -13.14
N ILE A 36 -12.84 -4.05 -12.18
CA ILE A 36 -11.60 -4.20 -11.43
C ILE A 36 -11.98 -4.45 -9.98
N LEU A 37 -11.58 -5.60 -9.45
CA LEU A 37 -11.70 -5.94 -8.04
C LEU A 37 -10.31 -5.86 -7.43
N ASP A 38 -10.07 -4.83 -6.65
CA ASP A 38 -8.81 -4.64 -5.93
C ASP A 38 -8.89 -5.26 -4.53
N GLY A 39 -7.85 -5.98 -4.09
CA GLY A 39 -7.82 -6.59 -2.76
C GLY A 39 -8.83 -7.73 -2.57
N PHE A 40 -9.02 -8.60 -3.58
CA PHE A 40 -10.02 -9.67 -3.55
C PHE A 40 -9.93 -10.59 -2.32
N ASP A 41 -8.73 -10.81 -1.82
CA ASP A 41 -8.50 -11.64 -0.64
C ASP A 41 -9.18 -11.11 0.63
N GLU A 42 -9.44 -9.80 0.71
CA GLU A 42 -10.15 -9.15 1.82
C GLU A 42 -11.66 -9.50 1.85
N ILE A 43 -12.23 -9.91 0.71
CA ILE A 43 -13.66 -10.24 0.58
C ILE A 43 -13.91 -11.71 0.21
N ALA A 44 -12.84 -12.49 0.01
CA ALA A 44 -12.92 -13.85 -0.49
C ALA A 44 -13.73 -14.76 0.46
N ASN A 45 -13.59 -14.54 1.77
CA ASN A 45 -14.31 -15.30 2.80
C ASN A 45 -15.81 -14.97 2.80
N GLU A 46 -16.17 -13.70 2.74
CA GLU A 46 -17.55 -13.22 2.69
C GLU A 46 -18.25 -13.71 1.43
N LEU A 47 -17.56 -13.62 0.29
CA LEU A 47 -18.02 -14.17 -0.98
C LEU A 47 -18.23 -15.68 -0.89
N SER A 48 -17.36 -16.42 -0.19
CA SER A 48 -17.53 -17.87 -0.02
C SER A 48 -18.82 -18.23 0.75
N GLN A 49 -19.30 -17.33 1.62
CA GLN A 49 -20.50 -17.54 2.44
C GLN A 49 -21.78 -17.01 1.78
N LYS A 50 -21.68 -16.00 0.90
CA LYS A 50 -22.84 -15.35 0.27
C LYS A 50 -23.05 -15.82 -1.16
N HIS A 51 -23.93 -16.81 -1.34
CA HIS A 51 -24.22 -17.42 -2.65
C HIS A 51 -24.59 -16.38 -3.73
N GLY A 52 -25.38 -15.35 -3.40
CA GLY A 52 -25.78 -14.33 -4.36
C GLY A 52 -24.60 -13.56 -4.97
N MET A 53 -23.55 -13.30 -4.17
CA MET A 53 -22.36 -12.61 -4.67
C MET A 53 -21.46 -13.51 -5.51
N GLN A 54 -21.39 -14.81 -5.17
CA GLN A 54 -20.71 -15.78 -6.02
C GLN A 54 -21.36 -15.87 -7.39
N GLN A 55 -22.70 -15.96 -7.44
CA GLN A 55 -23.44 -15.99 -8.71
C GLN A 55 -23.23 -14.72 -9.51
N TRP A 56 -23.20 -13.57 -8.85
CA TRP A 56 -22.90 -12.30 -9.51
C TRP A 56 -21.48 -12.29 -10.11
N LEU A 57 -20.46 -12.66 -9.33
CA LEU A 57 -19.09 -12.66 -9.82
C LEU A 57 -18.89 -13.70 -10.94
N GLN A 58 -19.56 -14.85 -10.83
CA GLN A 58 -19.59 -15.85 -11.89
C GLN A 58 -20.29 -15.33 -13.16
N TYR A 59 -21.41 -14.62 -13.02
CA TYR A 59 -22.08 -13.96 -14.15
C TYR A 59 -21.17 -12.92 -14.83
N CYS A 60 -20.44 -12.12 -14.04
CA CYS A 60 -19.49 -11.14 -14.56
C CYS A 60 -18.32 -11.81 -15.30
N THR A 61 -17.83 -12.95 -14.82
CA THR A 61 -16.68 -13.65 -15.43
C THR A 61 -17.05 -14.58 -16.59
N ASP A 62 -18.28 -15.11 -16.63
CA ASP A 62 -18.76 -15.97 -17.74
C ASP A 62 -19.27 -15.15 -18.95
N ASN A 63 -19.58 -13.87 -18.77
CA ASN A 63 -20.13 -13.02 -19.83
C ASN A 63 -19.01 -12.42 -20.70
N ILE A 64 -19.00 -12.80 -21.98
CA ILE A 64 -18.00 -12.36 -22.97
C ILE A 64 -17.94 -10.85 -23.19
N ASN A 65 -18.97 -10.10 -22.79
CA ASN A 65 -19.01 -8.65 -22.90
C ASN A 65 -18.30 -7.96 -21.73
N TYR A 66 -17.83 -8.70 -20.73
CA TYR A 66 -17.11 -8.15 -19.59
C TYR A 66 -15.67 -8.64 -19.57
N SER A 67 -14.77 -7.71 -19.25
CA SER A 67 -13.41 -8.00 -18.84
C SER A 67 -13.33 -7.81 -17.33
N VAL A 68 -12.79 -8.79 -16.61
CA VAL A 68 -12.66 -8.73 -15.15
C VAL A 68 -11.20 -8.87 -14.80
N ILE A 69 -10.68 -7.90 -14.05
CA ILE A 69 -9.35 -7.93 -13.44
C ILE A 69 -9.57 -8.06 -11.94
N ILE A 70 -8.89 -9.03 -11.33
CA ILE A 70 -8.96 -9.30 -9.90
C ILE A 70 -7.53 -9.29 -9.39
N THR A 71 -7.24 -8.43 -8.42
CA THR A 71 -5.99 -8.46 -7.67
C THR A 71 -6.25 -9.13 -6.32
N GLY A 72 -5.25 -9.81 -5.78
CA GLY A 72 -5.36 -10.37 -4.45
C GLY A 72 -4.11 -11.14 -4.06
N ARG A 73 -3.98 -11.45 -2.79
CA ARG A 73 -2.89 -12.29 -2.28
C ARG A 73 -2.97 -13.72 -2.86
N PRO A 74 -1.82 -14.42 -3.02
CA PRO A 74 -1.77 -15.74 -3.64
C PRO A 74 -2.63 -16.83 -2.97
N ASN A 75 -2.98 -16.64 -1.71
CA ASN A 75 -3.79 -17.57 -0.91
C ASN A 75 -5.30 -17.42 -1.14
N ALA A 76 -5.77 -16.35 -1.78
CA ALA A 76 -7.18 -16.17 -2.11
C ALA A 76 -7.51 -16.90 -3.41
N ILE A 77 -7.80 -18.20 -3.30
CA ILE A 77 -8.15 -19.04 -4.44
C ILE A 77 -9.67 -19.04 -4.63
N CYS A 78 -10.10 -18.64 -5.82
CA CYS A 78 -11.51 -18.66 -6.22
C CYS A 78 -11.85 -19.93 -7.00
N SER A 79 -12.33 -20.97 -6.32
CA SER A 79 -12.64 -22.26 -6.95
C SER A 79 -13.79 -22.21 -7.97
N TYR A 80 -14.68 -21.21 -7.85
CA TYR A 80 -15.85 -21.03 -8.72
C TYR A 80 -15.60 -20.15 -9.95
N LEU A 81 -14.41 -19.53 -10.07
CA LEU A 81 -14.01 -18.84 -11.30
C LEU A 81 -13.52 -19.84 -12.34
N LYS A 82 -14.12 -19.83 -13.54
CA LYS A 82 -13.75 -20.76 -14.60
C LYS A 82 -12.46 -20.31 -15.28
N LYS A 83 -11.37 -21.06 -15.04
CA LYS A 83 -10.08 -20.94 -15.75
C LYS A 83 -9.58 -19.48 -15.89
N PRO A 84 -9.39 -18.74 -14.78
CA PRO A 84 -8.84 -17.39 -14.86
C PRO A 84 -7.43 -17.42 -15.47
N ARG A 85 -7.09 -16.39 -16.24
CA ARG A 85 -5.71 -16.16 -16.65
C ARG A 85 -4.97 -15.50 -15.49
N SER A 86 -4.14 -16.27 -14.81
CA SER A 86 -3.36 -15.77 -13.67
C SER A 86 -2.09 -15.05 -14.12
N PHE A 87 -1.82 -13.92 -13.48
CA PHE A 87 -0.59 -13.17 -13.62
C PHE A 87 0.03 -12.98 -12.24
N ASN A 88 1.34 -13.18 -12.13
CA ASN A 88 2.07 -12.96 -10.89
C ASN A 88 2.78 -11.62 -10.94
N VAL A 89 2.50 -10.75 -9.98
CA VAL A 89 3.27 -9.51 -9.78
C VAL A 89 4.46 -9.85 -8.89
N ILE A 90 5.66 -9.87 -9.46
CA ILE A 90 6.90 -10.32 -8.80
C ILE A 90 7.76 -9.16 -8.28
N GLY A 91 7.25 -7.93 -8.32
CA GLY A 91 7.99 -6.73 -7.92
C GLY A 91 8.91 -6.18 -9.04
N PHE A 92 9.80 -5.27 -8.65
CA PHE A 92 10.74 -4.62 -9.56
C PHE A 92 11.94 -5.51 -9.90
N GLN A 93 12.46 -5.41 -11.12
CA GLN A 93 13.80 -5.90 -11.44
C GLN A 93 14.86 -4.90 -10.96
N SER A 94 16.12 -5.34 -10.81
CA SER A 94 17.19 -4.44 -10.34
C SER A 94 17.37 -3.18 -11.20
N GLU A 95 17.15 -3.28 -12.50
CA GLU A 95 17.16 -2.14 -13.44
C GLU A 95 15.97 -1.19 -13.25
N ASP A 96 14.79 -1.74 -12.95
CA ASP A 96 13.59 -0.95 -12.68
C ASP A 96 13.72 -0.15 -11.38
N ILE A 97 14.43 -0.69 -10.37
CA ILE A 97 14.66 -0.01 -9.10
C ILE A 97 15.43 1.30 -9.33
N GLN A 98 16.51 1.25 -10.11
CA GLN A 98 17.29 2.46 -10.43
C GLN A 98 16.41 3.48 -11.18
N THR A 99 15.67 3.00 -12.18
CA THR A 99 14.75 3.84 -12.96
C THR A 99 13.71 4.51 -12.08
N TYR A 100 13.11 3.75 -11.16
CA TYR A 100 12.12 4.24 -10.21
C TYR A 100 12.71 5.29 -9.26
N VAL A 101 13.88 5.02 -8.66
CA VAL A 101 14.54 5.95 -7.74
C VAL A 101 14.86 7.27 -8.45
N HIS A 102 15.44 7.21 -9.65
CA HIS A 102 15.69 8.41 -10.43
C HIS A 102 14.41 9.19 -10.75
N ALA A 103 13.35 8.50 -11.21
CA ALA A 103 12.06 9.13 -11.52
C ALA A 103 11.41 9.76 -10.27
N TYR A 104 11.52 9.11 -9.11
CA TYR A 104 11.03 9.66 -7.84
C TYR A 104 11.72 10.98 -7.52
N PHE A 105 13.05 11.01 -7.48
CA PHE A 105 13.82 12.23 -7.16
C PHE A 105 13.63 13.33 -8.20
N GLN A 106 13.47 12.98 -9.48
CA GLN A 106 13.13 13.93 -10.53
C GLN A 106 11.83 14.69 -10.25
N ASN A 107 10.82 14.04 -9.66
CA ASN A 107 9.50 14.63 -9.43
C ASN A 107 9.38 15.48 -8.16
N ILE A 108 10.35 15.42 -7.24
CA ILE A 108 10.21 16.05 -5.91
C ILE A 108 11.16 17.22 -5.64
N SER A 109 12.15 17.46 -6.49
CA SER A 109 13.06 18.61 -6.36
C SER A 109 13.15 19.32 -7.71
N ASN A 110 13.52 20.61 -7.70
CA ASN A 110 13.72 21.43 -8.90
C ASN A 110 15.21 21.66 -9.22
N ASP A 111 16.13 21.27 -8.33
CA ASP A 111 17.57 21.37 -8.55
C ASP A 111 18.13 20.06 -9.13
N TYR A 112 18.81 20.12 -10.27
CA TYR A 112 19.35 18.92 -10.93
C TYR A 112 20.50 18.27 -10.13
N GLY A 113 21.39 19.07 -9.53
CA GLY A 113 22.55 18.55 -8.81
C GLY A 113 22.16 17.78 -7.55
N ASP A 114 21.22 18.35 -6.81
CA ASP A 114 20.60 17.76 -5.63
C ASP A 114 19.88 16.43 -5.95
N ARG A 115 19.05 16.42 -7.01
CA ARG A 115 18.28 15.23 -7.43
C ARG A 115 19.15 14.03 -7.78
N HIS A 116 20.19 14.25 -8.58
CA HIS A 116 21.05 13.17 -9.04
C HIS A 116 21.88 12.61 -7.87
N TYR A 117 22.44 13.49 -7.04
CA TYR A 117 23.21 13.08 -5.85
C TYR A 117 22.39 12.18 -4.92
N HIS A 118 21.15 12.55 -4.60
CA HIS A 118 20.28 11.75 -3.72
C HIS A 118 19.90 10.40 -4.33
N ALA A 119 19.53 10.38 -5.61
CA ALA A 119 19.21 9.13 -6.29
C ALA A 119 20.40 8.15 -6.27
N GLU A 120 21.61 8.62 -6.59
CA GLU A 120 22.84 7.82 -6.56
C GLU A 120 23.18 7.35 -5.14
N MET A 121 23.00 8.21 -4.14
CA MET A 121 23.24 7.87 -2.74
C MET A 121 22.29 6.76 -2.27
N LEU A 122 21.00 6.85 -2.58
CA LEU A 122 20.02 5.81 -2.22
C LEU A 122 20.32 4.50 -2.96
N ILE A 123 20.59 4.56 -4.27
CA ILE A 123 20.95 3.38 -5.06
C ILE A 123 22.19 2.69 -4.48
N LYS A 124 23.20 3.46 -4.10
CA LYS A 124 24.40 2.93 -3.44
C LYS A 124 24.06 2.25 -2.11
N LYS A 125 23.28 2.89 -1.23
CA LYS A 125 22.83 2.32 0.05
C LYS A 125 22.04 1.01 -0.16
N LEU A 126 21.15 0.96 -1.16
CA LEU A 126 20.41 -0.24 -1.50
C LEU A 126 21.33 -1.38 -1.95
N ASN A 127 22.39 -1.07 -2.70
CA ASN A 127 23.34 -2.07 -3.17
C ASN A 127 24.30 -2.58 -2.09
N ASP A 128 24.70 -1.71 -1.17
CA ASP A 128 25.64 -2.04 -0.08
C ASP A 128 25.00 -2.91 1.01
N ASN A 129 23.66 -3.04 1.02
CA ASN A 129 22.92 -3.76 2.04
C ASN A 129 21.96 -4.81 1.43
N ILE A 130 22.26 -6.09 1.66
CA ILE A 130 21.50 -7.20 1.05
C ILE A 130 20.02 -7.24 1.45
N ASN A 131 19.69 -6.87 2.69
CA ASN A 131 18.31 -6.84 3.17
C ASN A 131 17.56 -5.69 2.52
N LEU A 132 18.16 -4.49 2.47
CA LEU A 132 17.55 -3.34 1.80
C LEU A 132 17.42 -3.56 0.29
N LYS A 133 18.37 -4.25 -0.32
CA LYS A 133 18.33 -4.67 -1.72
C LYS A 133 17.14 -5.57 -1.97
N LEU A 134 16.99 -6.64 -1.18
CA LEU A 134 15.86 -7.57 -1.28
C LEU A 134 14.53 -6.82 -1.14
N LEU A 135 14.43 -5.94 -0.14
CA LEU A 135 13.25 -5.14 0.14
C LEU A 135 12.93 -4.14 -0.99
N SER A 136 13.94 -3.58 -1.65
CA SER A 136 13.71 -2.67 -2.78
C SER A 136 13.04 -3.30 -3.99
N HIS A 137 12.98 -4.63 -4.10
CA HIS A 137 12.17 -5.28 -5.12
C HIS A 137 10.65 -5.09 -4.88
N THR A 138 10.23 -4.64 -3.69
CA THR A 138 8.82 -4.32 -3.38
C THR A 138 8.58 -2.81 -3.49
N PRO A 139 7.66 -2.34 -4.36
CA PRO A 139 7.44 -0.91 -4.60
C PRO A 139 7.11 -0.09 -3.34
N LEU A 140 6.30 -0.65 -2.43
CA LEU A 140 5.87 0.01 -1.19
C LEU A 140 7.06 0.45 -0.32
N GLN A 141 8.10 -0.37 -0.24
CA GLN A 141 9.26 -0.11 0.61
C GLN A 141 10.21 0.95 0.03
N GLN A 142 10.13 1.22 -1.29
CA GLN A 142 10.90 2.31 -1.89
C GLN A 142 10.28 3.69 -1.62
N ILE A 143 8.94 3.80 -1.60
CA ILE A 143 8.23 5.04 -1.24
C ILE A 143 8.62 5.46 0.17
N ILE A 144 8.70 4.48 1.06
CA ILE A 144 8.96 4.69 2.46
C ILE A 144 10.41 5.17 2.71
N LYS A 145 11.41 4.59 2.02
CA LYS A 145 12.81 5.07 2.08
C LYS A 145 13.02 6.46 1.49
N GLY A 146 12.24 6.82 0.47
CA GLY A 146 12.28 8.16 -0.13
C GLY A 146 11.80 9.27 0.83
N GLN A 147 11.04 8.92 1.88
CA GLN A 147 10.62 9.86 2.91
C GLN A 147 11.73 10.12 3.95
N GLU A 148 12.50 9.09 4.34
CA GLU A 148 13.64 9.23 5.26
C GLU A 148 14.69 10.23 4.72
N GLU A 149 15.03 10.16 3.43
CA GLU A 149 16.04 11.05 2.84
C GLU A 149 15.58 12.52 2.67
N LYS A 150 14.27 12.80 2.75
CA LYS A 150 13.77 14.19 2.78
C LYS A 150 14.00 14.84 4.14
N GLU A 151 14.04 14.08 5.23
CA GLU A 151 14.24 14.59 6.58
C GLU A 151 15.70 14.97 6.85
N GLU A 152 16.66 14.22 6.28
CA GLU A 152 18.10 14.55 6.32
C GLU A 152 18.42 15.91 5.66
N LYS A 153 17.50 16.52 4.90
CA LYS A 153 17.68 17.88 4.34
C LYS A 153 17.58 19.01 5.37
N LYS A 154 17.18 18.73 6.62
CA LYS A 154 17.01 19.77 7.65
C LYS A 154 17.91 19.64 8.87
N GLU A 155 18.55 18.49 9.08
CA GLU A 155 19.58 18.33 10.09
C GLU A 155 20.93 18.14 9.42
N ASP A 156 21.91 18.89 9.90
CA ASP A 156 23.28 18.94 9.41
C ASP A 156 23.89 17.56 9.13
N ILE A 157 24.97 17.59 8.35
CA ILE A 157 25.90 16.52 7.91
C ILE A 157 26.56 15.73 9.07
N ARG A 158 25.90 15.57 10.23
CA ARG A 158 26.38 14.83 11.41
C ARG A 158 25.95 13.37 11.47
N ASN A 159 24.89 12.94 10.77
CA ASN A 159 24.37 11.56 10.90
C ASN A 159 24.99 10.56 9.90
N ARG A 160 26.30 10.69 9.63
CA ARG A 160 27.05 9.60 8.96
C ARG A 160 27.09 8.32 9.80
N SER A 161 26.80 8.39 11.12
CA SER A 161 26.76 7.26 12.05
C SER A 161 25.50 6.41 11.92
N ASP A 162 24.33 7.04 11.77
CA ASP A 162 23.04 6.35 11.94
C ASP A 162 22.72 5.46 10.72
N LEU A 163 23.26 5.83 9.56
CA LEU A 163 23.12 5.07 8.31
C LEU A 163 23.94 3.77 8.29
N ASN A 164 25.02 3.67 9.08
CA ASN A 164 25.76 2.41 9.21
C ASN A 164 24.96 1.37 10.02
N GLU A 165 23.99 1.80 10.83
CA GLU A 165 23.13 0.90 11.61
C GLU A 165 22.09 0.15 10.75
N LEU A 166 21.85 0.61 9.52
CA LEU A 166 20.95 -0.08 8.60
C LEU A 166 21.56 -1.39 8.09
N ASN A 167 22.89 -1.55 8.12
CA ASN A 167 23.58 -2.75 7.64
C ASN A 167 23.24 -3.98 8.48
N GLY A 168 22.55 -4.95 7.86
CA GLY A 168 22.11 -6.18 8.53
C GLY A 168 20.83 -6.03 9.37
N ILE A 169 20.10 -4.92 9.25
CA ILE A 169 18.84 -4.66 9.95
C ILE A 169 17.77 -5.70 9.57
N THR A 170 16.96 -6.13 10.53
CA THR A 170 15.79 -6.99 10.29
C THR A 170 14.63 -6.17 9.71
N ILE A 171 13.65 -6.84 9.09
CA ILE A 171 12.43 -6.17 8.60
C ILE A 171 11.69 -5.46 9.75
N SER A 172 11.60 -6.09 10.93
CA SER A 172 10.95 -5.47 12.09
C SER A 172 11.65 -4.18 12.51
N LYS A 173 12.98 -4.18 12.56
CA LYS A 173 13.77 -3.01 12.96
C LYS A 173 13.75 -1.92 11.89
N LEU A 174 13.56 -2.28 10.61
CA LEU A 174 13.24 -1.31 9.56
C LEU A 174 11.88 -0.64 9.83
N TYR A 175 10.82 -1.39 10.08
CA TYR A 175 9.51 -0.80 10.41
C TYR A 175 9.55 0.08 11.67
N GLU A 176 10.35 -0.30 12.66
CA GLU A 176 10.60 0.52 13.85
C GLU A 176 11.24 1.87 13.48
N LYS A 177 12.30 1.87 12.66
CA LYS A 177 12.93 3.10 12.15
C LYS A 177 11.96 3.98 11.36
N LEU A 178 11.06 3.37 10.60
CA LEU A 178 10.02 4.09 9.86
C LEU A 178 8.98 4.73 10.75
N LEU A 179 8.59 4.03 11.81
CA LEU A 179 7.72 4.58 12.84
C LEU A 179 8.41 5.77 13.53
N GLU A 180 9.68 5.64 13.90
CA GLU A 180 10.47 6.73 14.48
C GLU A 180 10.52 7.96 13.55
N CYS A 181 10.76 7.79 12.26
CA CYS A 181 10.70 8.88 11.27
C CYS A 181 9.31 9.52 11.21
N HIS A 182 8.24 8.72 11.18
CA HIS A 182 6.88 9.27 11.17
C HIS A 182 6.56 10.09 12.42
N MET A 183 7.02 9.63 13.59
CA MET A 183 6.88 10.34 14.85
C MET A 183 7.67 11.65 14.85
N LYS A 184 8.92 11.63 14.36
CA LYS A 184 9.75 12.83 14.19
C LYS A 184 9.07 13.83 13.26
N TRP A 185 8.52 13.39 12.13
CA TRP A 185 7.77 14.24 11.21
C TRP A 185 6.57 14.92 11.89
N ASN A 186 5.75 14.14 12.58
CA ASN A 186 4.56 14.65 13.27
C ASN A 186 4.93 15.60 14.40
N TRP A 187 5.99 15.30 15.16
CA TRP A 187 6.53 16.18 16.18
C TRP A 187 6.95 17.54 15.60
N ILE A 188 7.77 17.53 14.54
CA ILE A 188 8.21 18.77 13.87
C ILE A 188 7.01 19.56 13.32
N LYS A 189 5.99 18.86 12.80
CA LYS A 189 4.77 19.50 12.30
C LYS A 189 3.97 20.17 13.42
N LEU A 190 3.90 19.58 14.60
CA LEU A 190 3.16 20.10 15.76
C LEU A 190 3.92 21.21 16.51
N ASN A 191 5.22 21.01 16.73
CA ASN A 191 6.04 21.85 17.62
C ASN A 191 7.03 22.76 16.86
N GLY A 192 7.11 22.64 15.54
CA GLY A 192 8.10 23.33 14.71
C GLY A 192 9.51 22.74 14.87
N THR A 193 10.50 23.39 14.25
CA THR A 193 11.89 22.90 14.23
C THR A 193 12.74 23.38 15.42
N LYS A 194 12.13 24.04 16.41
CA LYS A 194 12.85 24.70 17.51
C LYS A 194 12.97 23.84 18.77
N ASP A 195 12.21 22.75 18.84
CA ASP A 195 12.13 21.92 20.03
C ASP A 195 12.76 20.55 19.77
N THR A 196 14.05 20.42 20.08
CA THR A 196 14.80 19.17 20.00
C THR A 196 14.42 18.28 21.18
N SER A 197 13.43 17.43 20.97
CA SER A 197 13.02 16.39 21.91
C SER A 197 13.87 15.13 21.73
N ASN A 198 14.16 14.39 22.81
CA ASN A 198 14.81 13.08 22.69
C ASN A 198 13.79 12.03 22.19
N GLU A 199 14.27 10.93 21.61
CA GLU A 199 13.40 9.89 21.03
C GLU A 199 12.41 9.30 22.04
N GLN A 200 12.82 9.15 23.30
CA GLN A 200 11.95 8.64 24.36
C GLN A 200 10.80 9.59 24.70
N ASN A 201 11.04 10.90 24.72
CA ASN A 201 10.03 11.91 25.01
C ASN A 201 9.04 12.02 23.85
N MET A 202 9.53 11.92 22.60
CA MET A 202 8.64 11.79 21.44
C MET A 202 7.80 10.52 21.54
N PHE A 203 8.40 9.39 21.93
CA PHE A 203 7.67 8.14 22.11
C PHE A 203 6.55 8.27 23.13
N ASN A 204 6.85 8.81 24.31
CA ASN A 204 5.87 8.98 25.37
C ASN A 204 4.69 9.87 24.96
N GLU A 205 4.91 10.87 24.09
CA GLU A 205 3.84 11.74 23.58
C GLU A 205 2.85 10.96 22.69
N PHE A 206 3.37 10.07 21.84
CA PHE A 206 2.56 9.28 20.90
C PHE A 206 2.14 7.90 21.43
N GLU A 207 2.61 7.50 22.62
CA GLU A 207 2.41 6.14 23.18
C GLU A 207 0.92 5.75 23.20
N MET A 208 0.06 6.61 23.75
CA MET A 208 -1.38 6.34 23.80
C MET A 208 -2.02 6.22 22.41
N GLU A 209 -1.57 7.02 21.43
CA GLU A 209 -2.08 6.95 20.06
C GLU A 209 -1.63 5.65 19.39
N MET A 210 -0.37 5.25 19.58
CA MET A 210 0.16 4.00 19.04
C MET A 210 -0.53 2.79 19.64
N ASP A 211 -0.77 2.77 20.95
CA ASP A 211 -1.50 1.68 21.61
C ASP A 211 -2.93 1.56 21.06
N TYR A 212 -3.61 2.69 20.89
CA TYR A 212 -4.95 2.72 20.33
C TYR A 212 -5.00 2.25 18.88
N LEU A 213 -4.11 2.73 18.02
CA LEU A 213 -4.03 2.33 16.61
C LEU A 213 -3.62 0.86 16.47
N SER A 214 -2.71 0.38 17.32
CA SER A 214 -2.30 -1.02 17.38
C SER A 214 -3.47 -1.91 17.78
N TYR A 215 -4.28 -1.48 18.74
CA TYR A 215 -5.50 -2.18 19.13
C TYR A 215 -6.50 -2.25 17.96
N ILE A 216 -6.77 -1.14 17.27
CA ILE A 216 -7.66 -1.14 16.11
C ILE A 216 -7.14 -2.07 15.01
N ALA A 217 -5.85 -1.98 14.68
CA ALA A 217 -5.23 -2.83 13.67
C ALA A 217 -5.35 -4.32 14.04
N TRP A 218 -5.17 -4.65 15.32
CA TRP A 218 -5.32 -6.01 15.83
C TRP A 218 -6.76 -6.54 15.77
N GLU A 219 -7.75 -5.72 16.11
CA GLU A 219 -9.16 -6.09 15.96
C GLU A 219 -9.55 -6.24 14.48
N GLY A 220 -9.07 -5.36 13.60
CA GLY A 220 -9.27 -5.45 12.15
C GLY A 220 -8.74 -6.76 11.58
N LEU A 221 -7.50 -7.13 11.93
CA LEU A 221 -6.88 -8.39 11.51
C LEU A 221 -7.69 -9.62 11.94
N LYS A 222 -8.27 -9.62 13.16
CA LYS A 222 -9.16 -10.70 13.61
C LYS A 222 -10.43 -10.80 12.78
N CYS A 223 -10.92 -9.67 12.29
CA CYS A 223 -12.08 -9.60 11.40
C CYS A 223 -11.73 -9.91 9.93
N GLY A 224 -10.48 -10.21 9.59
CA GLY A 224 -10.06 -10.56 8.24
C GLY A 224 -9.73 -9.37 7.33
N GLN A 225 -9.57 -8.17 7.90
CA GLN A 225 -9.06 -6.98 7.21
C GLN A 225 -7.53 -6.98 7.18
#